data_AF-A0A396ZFS9-F1
#
_entry.id   AF-A0A396ZFS9-F1
#
_cell.length_a   1.000
_cell.length_b   1.000
_cell.length_c   1.000
_cell.angle_alpha   90.00
_cell.angle_beta   90.00
_cell.angle_gamma   90.00
#
_symmetry.space_group_name_H-M   'P 1'
#
loop_
_entity.id
_entity.type
_entity.pdbx_description
1 polymer ?
#
loop_
_entity_poly.entity_id
_entity_poly.type
_entity_poly.pdbx_seq_one_letter_code
_entity_poly.pdbx_strand_id
1 'polypeptide(L)'
;MKKESEKTRCAWASKDPLYRSYHDEEWGKPIHDDRKLFEFLILEGAQAGLSWITILKKREDYRKAFDGFDPEKIARYGEKKIQSLLKNEGIVRNELKIRATVKNAKEFLNIQKEYDSFDKYIWGFVDQRPIYNSWKTNREVPSETSESKAMSKDLKKRGFKFVGSTICYAFMQATGMVMDHTTDCFCFVKKKL
;
A
#
# COMPACT_ATOMS: atom_id res chain seq x y z
N MET A 1 -35.73 3.39 15.06
CA MET A 1 -34.36 3.33 14.50
C MET A 1 -34.46 2.83 13.08
N LYS A 2 -34.24 3.69 12.06
CA LYS A 2 -34.24 3.24 10.66
C LYS A 2 -33.04 2.30 10.48
N LYS A 3 -33.27 1.05 10.06
CA LYS A 3 -32.20 0.16 9.59
C LYS A 3 -31.50 0.89 8.44
N GLU A 4 -30.27 1.32 8.67
CA GLU A 4 -29.38 1.76 7.61
C GLU A 4 -29.33 0.62 6.59
N SER A 5 -29.63 0.91 5.31
CA SER A 5 -29.58 -0.12 4.26
C SER A 5 -28.19 -0.76 4.29
N GLU A 6 -28.12 -2.08 4.45
CA GLU A 6 -26.86 -2.78 4.60
C GLU A 6 -26.03 -2.61 3.31
N LYS A 7 -24.95 -1.82 3.39
CA LYS A 7 -24.04 -1.57 2.27
C LYS A 7 -23.36 -2.88 1.87
N THR A 8 -23.58 -3.35 0.65
CA THR A 8 -22.83 -4.47 0.06
C THR A 8 -21.39 -4.04 -0.17
N ARG A 9 -20.43 -4.82 0.32
CA ARG A 9 -18.98 -4.56 0.22
C ARG A 9 -18.29 -5.72 -0.48
N CYS A 10 -17.05 -5.50 -0.93
CA CYS A 10 -16.20 -6.58 -1.40
C CYS A 10 -16.10 -7.70 -0.34
N ALA A 11 -16.10 -8.97 -0.75
CA ALA A 11 -16.18 -10.09 0.19
C ALA A 11 -15.00 -10.21 1.16
N TRP A 12 -13.87 -9.54 0.88
CA TRP A 12 -12.69 -9.51 1.76
C TRP A 12 -12.83 -8.48 2.89
N ALA A 13 -13.69 -7.46 2.72
CA ALA A 13 -13.95 -6.45 3.73
C ALA A 13 -14.84 -7.06 4.83
N SER A 14 -14.18 -7.74 5.76
CA SER A 14 -14.76 -8.62 6.78
C SER A 14 -15.73 -7.88 7.74
N LYS A 15 -16.18 -8.56 8.81
CA LYS A 15 -17.02 -7.93 9.85
C LYS A 15 -16.26 -6.94 10.75
N ASP A 16 -14.93 -6.93 10.71
CA ASP A 16 -14.13 -6.05 11.57
C ASP A 16 -14.38 -4.57 11.16
N PRO A 17 -14.87 -3.71 12.09
CA PRO A 17 -15.19 -2.32 11.79
C PRO A 17 -14.02 -1.53 11.21
N LEU A 18 -12.78 -1.82 11.65
CA LEU A 18 -11.58 -1.16 11.12
C LEU A 18 -11.37 -1.51 9.65
N TYR A 19 -11.60 -2.77 9.29
CA TYR A 19 -11.41 -3.22 7.91
C TYR A 19 -12.49 -2.65 6.98
N ARG A 20 -13.73 -2.49 7.49
CA ARG A 20 -14.83 -1.83 6.77
C ARG A 20 -14.57 -0.35 6.55
N SER A 21 -14.13 0.38 7.58
CA SER A 21 -13.78 1.80 7.43
C SER A 21 -12.64 1.97 6.43
N TYR A 22 -11.57 1.17 6.51
CA TYR A 22 -10.49 1.17 5.51
C TYR A 22 -11.00 0.92 4.08
N HIS A 23 -11.86 -0.09 3.89
CA HIS A 23 -12.46 -0.39 2.59
C HIS A 23 -13.31 0.79 2.06
N ASP A 24 -14.16 1.36 2.91
CA ASP A 24 -15.13 2.40 2.54
C ASP A 24 -14.46 3.77 2.29
N GLU A 25 -13.41 4.05 3.07
CA GLU A 25 -12.86 5.39 3.20
C GLU A 25 -11.50 5.55 2.52
N GLU A 26 -10.72 4.49 2.34
CA GLU A 26 -9.33 4.57 1.85
C GLU A 26 -9.07 3.70 0.62
N TRP A 27 -9.40 2.41 0.66
CA TRP A 27 -8.98 1.45 -0.35
C TRP A 27 -9.59 1.73 -1.73
N GLY A 28 -8.74 1.72 -2.77
CA GLY A 28 -9.15 1.98 -4.15
C GLY A 28 -9.36 3.47 -4.48
N LYS A 29 -9.11 4.39 -3.54
CA LYS A 29 -9.18 5.84 -3.80
C LYS A 29 -7.81 6.37 -4.25
N PRO A 30 -7.73 7.16 -5.33
CA PRO A 30 -6.46 7.72 -5.80
C PRO A 30 -5.73 8.53 -4.73
N ILE A 31 -4.46 8.20 -4.51
CA ILE A 31 -3.54 8.93 -3.63
C ILE A 31 -2.40 9.50 -4.46
N HIS A 32 -2.19 10.81 -4.36
CA HIS A 32 -1.09 11.55 -5.01
C HIS A 32 -0.12 12.21 -4.02
N ASP A 33 -0.27 11.91 -2.72
CA ASP A 33 0.66 12.37 -1.69
C ASP A 33 1.83 11.41 -1.56
N ASP A 34 3.04 11.89 -1.88
CA ASP A 34 4.29 11.12 -1.86
C ASP A 34 4.52 10.37 -0.54
N ARG A 35 4.23 11.02 0.59
CA ARG A 35 4.45 10.44 1.92
C ARG A 35 3.47 9.31 2.22
N LYS A 36 2.20 9.46 1.84
CA LYS A 36 1.21 8.38 1.92
C LYS A 36 1.53 7.24 0.97
N LEU A 37 1.98 7.53 -0.26
CA LEU A 37 2.43 6.50 -1.20
C LEU A 37 3.60 5.71 -0.62
N PHE A 38 4.57 6.40 0.00
CA PHE A 38 5.67 5.75 0.71
C PHE A 38 5.17 4.88 1.87
N GLU A 39 4.28 5.42 2.73
CA GLU A 39 3.67 4.68 3.83
C GLU A 39 3.03 3.38 3.34
N PHE A 40 2.15 3.43 2.33
CA PHE A 40 1.49 2.25 1.79
C PHE A 40 2.49 1.26 1.21
N LEU A 41 3.49 1.70 0.45
CA LEU A 41 4.51 0.81 -0.12
C LEU A 41 5.26 0.02 0.98
N ILE A 42 5.60 0.68 2.09
CA ILE A 42 6.25 0.03 3.23
C ILE A 42 5.30 -0.94 3.95
N LEU A 43 4.05 -0.55 4.18
CA LEU A 43 3.06 -1.37 4.87
C LEU A 43 2.71 -2.65 4.07
N GLU A 44 2.57 -2.54 2.75
CA GLU A 44 2.34 -3.69 1.86
C GLU A 44 3.55 -4.64 1.86
N GLY A 45 4.78 -4.09 1.88
CA GLY A 45 5.99 -4.90 2.09
C GLY A 45 6.02 -5.60 3.46
N ALA A 46 5.54 -4.93 4.51
CA ALA A 46 5.45 -5.48 5.85
C ALA A 46 4.40 -6.60 5.96
N GLN A 47 3.38 -6.59 5.10
CA GLN A 47 2.31 -7.59 5.06
C GLN A 47 2.77 -8.97 4.56
N ALA A 48 3.92 -9.09 3.87
CA ALA A 48 4.40 -10.38 3.35
C ALA A 48 4.42 -11.49 4.43
N GLY A 49 3.60 -12.53 4.26
CA GLY A 49 3.43 -13.63 5.22
C GLY A 49 2.41 -13.39 6.35
N LEU A 50 1.62 -12.31 6.28
CA LEU A 50 0.60 -11.92 7.27
C LEU A 50 -0.70 -11.50 6.58
N SER A 51 -1.78 -11.37 7.35
CA SER A 51 -3.02 -10.75 6.86
C SER A 51 -2.94 -9.22 6.89
N TRP A 52 -3.55 -8.54 5.92
CA TRP A 52 -3.58 -7.06 5.89
C TRP A 52 -4.20 -6.46 7.15
N ILE A 53 -5.25 -7.07 7.72
CA ILE A 53 -5.85 -6.61 8.98
C ILE A 53 -4.85 -6.58 10.14
N THR A 54 -3.82 -7.45 10.13
CA THR A 54 -2.74 -7.43 11.14
C THR A 54 -1.90 -6.16 11.00
N ILE A 55 -1.60 -5.75 9.76
CA ILE A 55 -0.85 -4.53 9.47
C ILE A 55 -1.70 -3.29 9.77
N LEU A 56 -2.97 -3.30 9.35
CA LEU A 56 -3.89 -2.20 9.56
C LEU A 56 -4.09 -1.90 11.06
N LYS A 57 -4.23 -2.92 11.91
CA LYS A 57 -4.29 -2.76 13.37
C LYS A 57 -3.02 -2.17 13.99
N LYS A 58 -1.88 -2.33 13.32
CA LYS A 58 -0.56 -1.81 13.74
C LYS A 58 -0.19 -0.48 13.08
N ARG A 59 -1.02 0.05 12.17
CA ARG A 59 -0.66 1.18 11.31
C ARG A 59 -0.25 2.42 12.09
N GLU A 60 -0.96 2.75 13.16
CA GLU A 60 -0.59 3.88 14.04
C GLU A 60 0.74 3.66 14.77
N ASP A 61 1.01 2.44 15.20
CA ASP A 61 2.29 2.11 15.84
C ASP A 61 3.44 2.16 14.82
N TYR A 62 3.20 1.75 13.57
CA TYR A 62 4.13 1.95 12.47
C TYR A 62 4.40 3.44 12.22
N ARG A 63 3.36 4.28 12.17
CA ARG A 63 3.51 5.74 12.01
C ARG A 63 4.39 6.31 13.12
N LYS A 64 4.14 5.96 14.39
CA LYS A 64 4.98 6.41 15.52
C LYS A 64 6.42 5.88 15.42
N ALA A 65 6.59 4.59 15.09
CA ALA A 65 7.89 3.94 15.05
C ALA A 65 8.82 4.53 13.97
N PHE A 66 8.23 4.84 12.80
CA PHE A 66 8.92 5.32 11.61
C PHE A 66 8.78 6.84 11.39
N ASP A 67 8.68 7.64 12.45
CA ASP A 67 8.65 9.12 12.39
C ASP A 67 7.60 9.68 11.42
N GLY A 68 6.41 9.08 11.43
CA GLY A 68 5.29 9.40 10.56
C GLY A 68 5.57 9.09 9.09
N PHE A 69 6.41 8.11 8.79
CA PHE A 69 6.86 7.79 7.43
C PHE A 69 7.60 8.95 6.73
N ASP A 70 8.37 9.74 7.48
CA ASP A 70 9.26 10.75 6.91
C ASP A 70 10.48 10.07 6.23
N PRO A 71 10.59 10.07 4.89
CA PRO A 71 11.66 9.35 4.21
C PRO A 71 13.05 9.92 4.52
N GLU A 72 13.19 11.22 4.77
CA GLU A 72 14.48 11.83 5.11
C GLU A 72 14.97 11.38 6.49
N LYS A 73 14.07 11.29 7.48
CA LYS A 73 14.41 10.78 8.82
C LYS A 73 14.74 9.29 8.75
N ILE A 74 13.89 8.50 8.11
CA ILE A 74 14.06 7.05 8.01
C ILE A 74 15.35 6.68 7.27
N ALA A 75 15.70 7.38 6.19
CA ALA A 75 16.92 7.14 5.43
C ALA A 75 18.21 7.28 6.27
N ARG A 76 18.15 8.06 7.36
CA ARG A 76 19.27 8.30 8.28
C ARG A 76 19.32 7.34 9.47
N TYR A 77 18.38 6.39 9.59
CA TYR A 77 18.39 5.43 10.68
C TYR A 77 19.67 4.59 10.68
N GLY A 78 20.43 4.71 11.77
CA GLY A 78 21.58 3.85 12.06
C GLY A 78 21.22 2.63 12.91
N GLU A 79 22.24 1.84 13.24
CA GLU A 79 22.07 0.56 13.93
C GLU A 79 21.33 0.67 15.26
N LYS A 80 21.60 1.72 16.06
CA LYS A 80 20.90 1.95 17.34
C LYS A 80 19.37 2.05 17.17
N LYS A 81 18.91 2.76 16.14
CA LYS A 81 17.46 2.91 15.87
C LYS A 81 16.87 1.59 15.38
N ILE A 82 17.57 0.85 14.51
CA ILE A 82 17.15 -0.47 14.04
C ILE A 82 16.98 -1.44 15.22
N GLN A 83 17.96 -1.50 16.12
CA GLN A 83 17.90 -2.33 17.33
C GLN A 83 16.76 -1.92 18.28
N SER A 84 16.44 -0.63 18.38
CA SER A 84 15.26 -0.19 19.15
C SER A 84 13.94 -0.62 18.50
N LEU A 85 13.85 -0.57 17.17
CA LEU A 85 12.65 -0.97 16.43
C LEU A 85 12.40 -2.47 16.53
N LEU A 86 13.47 -3.29 16.57
CA LEU A 86 13.37 -4.73 16.80
C LEU A 86 12.74 -5.10 18.15
N LYS A 87 12.78 -4.20 19.14
CA LYS A 87 12.16 -4.39 20.45
C LYS A 87 10.72 -3.87 20.51
N ASN A 88 10.24 -3.15 19.50
CA ASN A 88 8.91 -2.56 19.50
C ASN A 88 7.84 -3.58 19.10
N GLU A 89 6.97 -3.96 20.04
CA GLU A 89 5.90 -4.93 19.83
C GLU A 89 4.72 -4.39 19.01
N GLY A 90 4.63 -3.06 18.88
CA GLY A 90 3.66 -2.37 18.05
C GLY A 90 3.81 -2.67 16.56
N ILE A 91 5.03 -3.03 16.11
CA ILE A 91 5.32 -3.35 14.70
C ILE A 91 5.66 -4.83 14.50
N VAL A 92 5.78 -5.27 13.24
CA VAL A 92 6.33 -6.60 12.93
C VAL A 92 7.84 -6.58 13.18
N ARG A 93 8.27 -7.29 14.23
CA ARG A 93 9.68 -7.41 14.66
C ARG A 93 10.49 -8.33 13.73
N ASN A 94 10.65 -7.92 12.47
CA ASN A 94 11.45 -8.63 11.47
C ASN A 94 12.57 -7.72 10.99
N GLU A 95 13.81 -8.14 11.23
CA GLU A 95 14.99 -7.33 10.93
C GLU A 95 15.14 -7.00 9.45
N LEU A 96 14.88 -7.97 8.57
CA LEU A 96 14.97 -7.77 7.13
C LEU A 96 13.98 -6.71 6.65
N LYS A 97 12.74 -6.72 7.18
CA LYS A 97 11.71 -5.72 6.85
C LYS A 97 12.07 -4.33 7.38
N ILE A 98 12.59 -4.23 8.62
CA ILE A 98 13.01 -2.93 9.19
C ILE A 98 14.16 -2.33 8.39
N ARG A 99 15.19 -3.13 8.07
CA ARG A 99 16.33 -2.68 7.25
C ARG A 99 15.88 -2.33 5.83
N ALA A 100 14.93 -3.07 5.26
CA ALA A 100 14.32 -2.75 3.98
C ALA A 100 13.61 -1.40 4.00
N THR A 101 12.89 -1.04 5.06
CA THR A 101 12.27 0.30 5.19
C THR A 101 13.30 1.43 5.09
N VAL A 102 14.46 1.28 5.75
CA VAL A 102 15.56 2.25 5.66
C VAL A 102 16.15 2.32 4.25
N LYS A 103 16.34 1.18 3.60
CA LYS A 103 16.82 1.12 2.21
C LYS A 103 15.81 1.77 1.25
N ASN A 104 14.53 1.42 1.37
CA ASN A 104 13.45 1.95 0.55
C ASN A 104 13.30 3.46 0.72
N ALA A 105 13.48 4.00 1.92
CA ALA A 105 13.48 5.46 2.13
C ALA A 105 14.59 6.17 1.35
N LYS A 106 15.80 5.58 1.28
CA LYS A 106 16.90 6.13 0.47
C LYS A 106 16.57 6.12 -1.02
N GLU A 107 16.05 5.01 -1.53
CA GLU A 107 15.70 4.90 -2.94
C GLU A 107 14.48 5.74 -3.33
N PHE A 108 13.54 5.93 -2.40
CA PHE A 108 12.44 6.86 -2.55
C PHE A 108 12.93 8.30 -2.76
N LEU A 109 13.86 8.77 -1.92
CA LEU A 109 14.47 10.10 -2.08
C LEU A 109 15.26 10.22 -3.39
N ASN A 110 15.89 9.13 -3.87
CA ASN A 110 16.55 9.13 -5.18
C ASN A 110 15.55 9.27 -6.33
N ILE A 111 14.40 8.59 -6.26
CA ILE A 111 13.32 8.75 -7.24
C ILE A 111 12.80 10.18 -7.24
N GLN A 112 12.56 10.79 -6.08
CA GLN A 112 12.09 12.18 -6.01
C GLN A 112 13.06 13.15 -6.71
N LYS A 113 14.37 12.91 -6.64
CA LYS A 113 15.36 13.71 -7.38
C LYS A 113 15.30 13.51 -8.89
N GLU A 114 15.00 12.29 -9.35
CA GLU A 114 14.98 11.94 -10.79
C GLU A 114 13.65 12.33 -11.47
N TYR A 115 12.53 12.17 -10.76
CA TYR A 115 11.18 12.32 -11.30
C TYR A 115 10.42 13.51 -10.73
N ASP A 116 11.07 14.36 -9.93
CA ASP A 116 10.50 15.48 -9.16
C ASP A 116 9.56 15.04 -8.01
N SER A 117 8.80 13.97 -8.17
CA SER A 117 8.05 13.32 -7.09
C SER A 117 7.98 11.80 -7.25
N PHE A 118 7.73 11.09 -6.16
CA PHE A 118 7.48 9.65 -6.22
C PHE A 118 6.14 9.35 -6.90
N ASP A 119 5.12 10.18 -6.68
CA ASP A 119 3.83 10.15 -7.35
C ASP A 119 3.97 10.09 -8.88
N LYS A 120 4.70 11.04 -9.48
CA LYS A 120 4.94 11.09 -10.94
C LYS A 120 5.58 9.81 -11.46
N TYR A 121 6.53 9.25 -10.71
CA TYR A 121 7.16 7.98 -11.06
C TYR A 121 6.18 6.81 -10.96
N ILE A 122 5.54 6.63 -9.80
CA ILE A 122 4.81 5.41 -9.48
C ILE A 122 3.46 5.32 -10.20
N TRP A 123 2.79 6.45 -10.45
CA TRP A 123 1.60 6.50 -11.29
C TRP A 123 1.91 6.39 -12.78
N GLY A 124 3.17 6.51 -13.18
CA GLY A 124 3.62 6.27 -14.56
C GLY A 124 3.36 4.84 -15.04
N PHE A 125 3.25 3.87 -14.13
CA PHE A 125 2.93 2.47 -14.46
C PHE A 125 1.47 2.26 -14.87
N VAL A 126 0.61 3.27 -14.69
CA VAL A 126 -0.81 3.26 -15.11
C VAL A 126 -1.13 4.49 -15.97
N ASP A 127 -0.15 5.01 -16.72
CA ASP A 127 -0.31 6.19 -17.57
C ASP A 127 -0.95 7.39 -16.84
N GLN A 128 -0.59 7.58 -15.57
CA GLN A 128 -1.08 8.66 -14.70
C GLN A 128 -2.60 8.64 -14.44
N ARG A 129 -3.28 7.51 -14.69
CA ARG A 129 -4.74 7.40 -14.56
C ARG A 129 -5.16 6.06 -13.96
N PRO A 130 -6.18 6.02 -13.09
CA PRO A 130 -6.68 4.75 -12.58
C PRO A 130 -7.14 3.81 -13.70
N ILE A 131 -6.78 2.54 -13.58
CA ILE A 131 -7.35 1.46 -14.40
C ILE A 131 -8.66 1.02 -13.74
N TYR A 132 -9.77 1.10 -14.47
CA TYR A 132 -11.09 0.72 -13.98
C TYR A 132 -11.43 -0.69 -14.44
N ASN A 133 -11.40 -1.65 -13.51
CA ASN A 133 -11.82 -3.02 -13.77
C ASN A 133 -13.31 -3.21 -13.45
N SER A 134 -13.86 -4.39 -13.72
CA SER A 134 -15.28 -4.71 -13.47
C SER A 134 -15.46 -6.18 -13.09
N TRP A 135 -14.70 -6.61 -12.09
CA TRP A 135 -14.76 -7.96 -11.54
C TRP A 135 -16.11 -8.21 -10.87
N LYS A 136 -16.77 -9.32 -11.21
CA LYS A 136 -18.05 -9.66 -10.58
C LYS A 136 -17.86 -10.23 -9.18
N THR A 137 -16.75 -10.95 -8.97
CA THR A 137 -16.44 -11.59 -7.70
C THR A 137 -14.96 -11.44 -7.37
N ASN A 138 -14.62 -11.52 -6.07
CA ASN A 138 -13.22 -11.49 -5.61
C ASN A 138 -12.34 -12.59 -6.21
N ARG A 139 -12.91 -13.68 -6.71
CA ARG A 139 -12.16 -14.79 -7.33
C ARG A 139 -11.63 -14.44 -8.71
N GLU A 140 -12.22 -13.43 -9.36
CA GLU A 140 -11.78 -12.93 -10.67
C GLU A 140 -10.65 -11.91 -10.55
N VAL A 141 -10.49 -11.29 -9.37
CA VAL A 141 -9.43 -10.32 -9.12
C VAL A 141 -8.08 -11.04 -9.13
N PRO A 142 -7.13 -10.68 -10.02
CA PRO A 142 -5.85 -11.36 -10.10
C PRO A 142 -4.99 -11.02 -8.87
N SER A 143 -3.97 -11.84 -8.60
CA SER A 143 -2.96 -11.52 -7.58
C SER A 143 -1.79 -10.69 -8.13
N GLU A 144 -1.70 -10.54 -9.45
CA GLU A 144 -0.70 -9.75 -10.16
C GLU A 144 -1.16 -9.42 -11.59
N THR A 145 -0.65 -8.33 -12.16
CA THR A 145 -0.92 -7.90 -13.54
C THR A 145 0.37 -7.59 -14.30
N SER A 146 0.26 -7.22 -15.58
CA SER A 146 1.38 -6.70 -16.38
C SER A 146 2.03 -5.49 -15.72
N GLU A 147 1.21 -4.56 -15.22
CA GLU A 147 1.64 -3.31 -14.61
C GLU A 147 2.33 -3.58 -13.27
N SER A 148 1.79 -4.46 -12.43
CA SER A 148 2.43 -4.81 -11.15
C SER A 148 3.76 -5.54 -11.34
N LYS A 149 3.88 -6.36 -12.39
CA LYS A 149 5.14 -7.02 -12.78
C LYS A 149 6.17 -6.00 -13.24
N ALA A 150 5.77 -5.04 -14.07
CA ALA A 150 6.64 -3.96 -14.54
C ALA A 150 7.12 -3.09 -13.36
N MET A 151 6.20 -2.67 -12.49
CA MET A 151 6.50 -1.91 -11.28
C MET A 151 7.46 -2.66 -10.35
N SER A 152 7.19 -3.94 -10.08
CA SER A 152 8.06 -4.77 -9.24
C SER A 152 9.46 -4.90 -9.83
N LYS A 153 9.57 -5.12 -11.13
CA LYS A 153 10.86 -5.24 -11.82
C LYS A 153 11.67 -3.96 -11.71
N ASP A 154 11.05 -2.79 -11.95
CA ASP A 154 11.75 -1.52 -11.92
C ASP A 154 12.15 -1.10 -10.49
N LEU A 155 11.22 -1.21 -9.52
CA LEU A 155 11.52 -0.94 -8.11
C LEU A 155 12.68 -1.81 -7.60
N LYS A 156 12.69 -3.11 -7.95
CA LYS A 156 13.82 -4.01 -7.60
C LYS A 156 15.13 -3.57 -8.26
N LYS A 157 15.09 -3.19 -9.54
CA LYS A 157 16.27 -2.66 -10.26
C LYS A 157 16.82 -1.41 -9.59
N ARG A 158 15.94 -0.55 -9.08
CA ARG A 158 16.27 0.65 -8.30
C ARG A 158 16.68 0.37 -6.85
N GLY A 159 16.70 -0.90 -6.43
CA GLY A 159 17.22 -1.31 -5.13
C GLY A 159 16.19 -1.39 -4.00
N PHE A 160 14.91 -1.17 -4.28
CA PHE A 160 13.84 -1.39 -3.31
C PHE A 160 13.77 -2.87 -2.91
N LYS A 161 13.30 -3.11 -1.68
CA LYS A 161 13.15 -4.43 -1.05
C LYS A 161 11.70 -4.62 -0.63
N PHE A 162 11.27 -5.89 -0.57
CA PHE A 162 9.89 -6.28 -0.28
C PHE A 162 8.86 -5.66 -1.24
N VAL A 163 9.21 -5.61 -2.54
CA VAL A 163 8.39 -5.06 -3.63
C VAL A 163 8.14 -6.13 -4.70
N GLY A 164 7.64 -7.29 -4.28
CA GLY A 164 7.24 -8.37 -5.20
C GLY A 164 6.01 -8.00 -6.03
N SER A 165 5.77 -8.67 -7.16
CA SER A 165 4.65 -8.36 -8.07
C SER A 165 3.29 -8.34 -7.36
N THR A 166 3.03 -9.33 -6.49
CA THR A 166 1.81 -9.37 -5.67
C THR A 166 1.72 -8.21 -4.66
N ILE A 167 2.85 -7.81 -4.08
CA ILE A 167 2.91 -6.65 -3.17
C ILE A 167 2.63 -5.36 -3.94
N CYS A 168 3.23 -5.21 -5.13
CA CYS A 168 2.96 -4.08 -6.01
C CYS A 168 1.50 -4.03 -6.45
N TYR A 169 0.86 -5.16 -6.75
CA TYR A 169 -0.55 -5.17 -7.11
C TYR A 169 -1.46 -4.79 -5.93
N ALA A 170 -1.18 -5.31 -4.73
CA ALA A 170 -1.87 -4.90 -3.51
C ALA A 170 -1.70 -3.39 -3.23
N PHE A 171 -0.50 -2.86 -3.42
CA PHE A 171 -0.21 -1.43 -3.33
C PHE A 171 -1.00 -0.62 -4.36
N MET A 172 -1.07 -1.06 -5.62
CA MET A 172 -1.85 -0.42 -6.68
C MET A 172 -3.34 -0.37 -6.33
N GLN A 173 -3.87 -1.46 -5.77
CA GLN A 173 -5.25 -1.52 -5.29
C GLN A 173 -5.49 -0.57 -4.10
N ALA A 174 -4.61 -0.60 -3.10
CA ALA A 174 -4.73 0.21 -1.90
C ALA A 174 -4.69 1.71 -2.20
N THR A 175 -3.86 2.13 -3.17
CA THR A 175 -3.62 3.54 -3.52
C THR A 175 -4.47 4.05 -4.68
N GLY A 176 -5.39 3.22 -5.19
CA GLY A 176 -6.35 3.61 -6.22
C GLY A 176 -5.78 3.73 -7.63
N MET A 177 -4.60 3.17 -7.90
CA MET A 177 -4.09 3.02 -9.27
C MET A 177 -4.93 2.03 -10.08
N VAL A 178 -5.56 1.08 -9.40
CA VAL A 178 -6.60 0.22 -9.96
C VAL A 178 -7.86 0.31 -9.12
N MET A 179 -9.00 0.44 -9.79
CA MET A 179 -10.32 0.34 -9.17
C MET A 179 -10.76 -1.13 -9.29
N ASP A 180 -10.59 -1.87 -8.19
CA ASP A 180 -10.85 -3.31 -8.10
C ASP A 180 -11.99 -3.66 -7.14
N HIS A 181 -12.80 -2.68 -6.73
CA HIS A 181 -14.07 -2.98 -6.06
C HIS A 181 -14.93 -3.87 -6.98
N THR A 182 -15.53 -4.93 -6.43
CA THR A 182 -16.40 -5.81 -7.22
C THR A 182 -17.67 -5.08 -7.63
N THR A 183 -18.31 -5.49 -8.72
CA THR A 183 -19.46 -4.77 -9.31
C THR A 183 -20.69 -4.65 -8.39
N ASP A 184 -20.79 -5.49 -7.37
CA ASP A 184 -21.84 -5.47 -6.34
C ASP A 184 -21.50 -4.58 -5.13
N CYS A 185 -20.25 -4.13 -5.01
CA CYS A 185 -19.79 -3.27 -3.94
C CYS A 185 -20.33 -1.84 -4.09
N PHE A 186 -20.78 -1.23 -2.99
CA PHE A 186 -21.27 0.16 -3.01
C PHE A 186 -20.18 1.20 -3.34
N CYS A 187 -18.89 0.83 -3.21
CA CYS A 187 -17.75 1.65 -3.61
C CYS A 187 -17.35 1.46 -5.08
N PHE A 188 -18.02 0.58 -5.82
CA PHE A 188 -17.75 0.36 -7.24
C PHE A 188 -18.03 1.63 -8.05
N VAL A 189 -17.06 2.04 -8.85
CA VAL A 189 -17.19 3.16 -9.78
C VAL A 189 -16.99 2.66 -11.20
N LYS A 190 -18.05 2.72 -12.02
CA LYS A 190 -17.93 2.47 -13.45
C LYS A 190 -17.25 3.66 -14.12
N LYS A 191 -16.22 3.40 -14.94
CA LYS A 191 -15.61 4.44 -15.79
C LYS A 191 -16.70 5.08 -16.65
N LYS A 192 -16.91 6.39 -16.51
CA LYS A 192 -17.70 7.15 -17.47
C LYS A 192 -16.82 7.30 -18.71
N LEU A 193 -17.31 6.78 -19.84
CA LEU A 193 -16.69 6.94 -21.16
C LEU A 193 -16.68 8.40 -21.56
#